data_AF-A0A8S9JEL8-F1
#
_entry.id   AF-A0A8S9JEL8-F1
#
_cell.length_a   1.000
_cell.length_b   1.000
_cell.length_c   1.000
_cell.angle_alpha   90.00
_cell.angle_beta   90.00
_cell.angle_gamma   90.00
#
_symmetry.space_group_name_H-M   'P 1'
#
loop_
_entity.id
_entity.type
_entity.pdbx_description
1 polymer ?
#
loop_
_entity_poly.entity_id
_entity_poly.type
_entity_poly.pdbx_seq_one_letter_code
_entity_poly.pdbx_strand_id
1 'polypeptide(L)'
;MSKEMSFWVQPRCLLLLAAFTIFLVLALSHTRKEEEEEKQVAEDYQVTHRVFLDIDIEGQRLGEHVVFGKVIQGMDNVFAIEGGAGTYSGKPRKKVVIADSGEIPKDKWDEE
;
A
#
# COMPACT_ATOMS: atom_id res chain seq x y z
N MET A 1 -65.84 12.29 30.32
CA MET A 1 -64.38 12.24 30.54
C MET A 1 -63.72 12.22 29.17
N SER A 2 -63.48 13.40 28.65
CA SER A 2 -63.06 13.66 27.27
C SER A 2 -61.66 14.23 27.27
N LYS A 3 -60.76 13.63 26.48
CA LYS A 3 -59.90 14.32 25.52
C LYS A 3 -59.07 13.30 24.75
N GLU A 4 -59.63 12.91 23.60
CA GLU A 4 -58.99 12.74 22.30
C GLU A 4 -57.47 12.46 22.31
N MET A 5 -57.11 11.27 21.84
CA MET A 5 -55.76 10.92 21.36
C MET A 5 -55.42 11.72 20.10
N SER A 6 -55.27 13.03 20.25
CA SER A 6 -54.83 13.95 19.20
C SER A 6 -53.53 14.61 19.64
N PHE A 7 -52.47 13.80 19.76
CA PHE A 7 -51.10 14.31 19.67
C PHE A 7 -50.50 13.84 18.35
N TRP A 8 -51.25 14.18 17.31
CA TRP A 8 -50.91 14.10 15.91
C TRP A 8 -49.56 14.81 15.73
N VAL A 9 -48.53 14.00 15.47
CA VAL A 9 -47.13 14.38 15.25
C VAL A 9 -47.07 15.70 14.49
N GLN A 10 -46.66 16.78 15.16
CA GLN A 10 -46.50 18.06 14.48
C GLN A 10 -45.61 17.85 13.26
N PRO A 11 -45.92 18.42 12.08
CA PRO A 11 -45.19 18.15 10.83
C PRO A 11 -43.68 18.40 10.96
N ARG A 12 -43.27 19.22 11.94
CA ARG A 12 -41.88 19.47 12.31
C ARG A 12 -41.18 18.31 13.04
N CYS A 13 -41.85 17.57 13.93
CA CYS A 13 -41.24 16.45 14.64
C CYS A 13 -41.01 15.24 13.72
N LEU A 14 -41.92 14.98 12.78
CA LEU A 14 -41.75 13.90 11.80
C LEU A 14 -40.53 14.16 10.90
N LEU A 15 -40.33 15.43 10.50
CA LEU A 15 -39.16 15.84 9.72
C LEU A 15 -37.85 15.71 10.51
N LEU A 16 -37.85 16.02 11.81
CA LEU A 16 -36.68 15.83 12.67
C LEU A 16 -36.34 14.36 12.86
N LEU A 17 -37.34 13.49 13.06
CA LEU A 17 -37.13 12.05 13.16
C LEU A 17 -36.63 11.48 11.82
N ALA A 18 -37.21 11.90 10.69
CA ALA A 18 -36.74 11.50 9.36
C ALA A 18 -35.30 11.99 9.08
N ALA A 19 -34.95 13.21 9.48
CA ALA A 19 -33.59 13.72 9.35
C ALA A 19 -32.61 12.95 10.24
N PHE A 20 -33.01 12.57 11.45
CA PHE A 20 -32.19 11.80 12.38
C PHE A 20 -31.97 10.36 11.89
N THR A 21 -32.99 9.72 11.31
CA THR A 21 -32.84 8.38 10.71
C THR A 21 -31.96 8.43 9.46
N ILE A 22 -32.11 9.45 8.61
CA ILE A 22 -31.22 9.66 7.46
C ILE A 22 -29.77 9.88 7.95
N PHE A 23 -29.56 10.72 8.96
CA PHE A 23 -28.24 10.97 9.53
C PHE A 23 -27.62 9.71 10.14
N LEU A 24 -28.40 8.91 10.87
CA LEU A 24 -27.95 7.61 11.40
C LEU A 24 -27.57 6.64 10.28
N VAL A 25 -28.38 6.54 9.22
CA VAL A 25 -28.07 5.71 8.06
C VAL A 25 -26.80 6.19 7.35
N LEU A 26 -26.61 7.50 7.20
CA LEU A 26 -25.40 8.07 6.62
C LEU A 26 -24.16 7.83 7.50
N ALA A 27 -24.29 7.98 8.82
CA ALA A 27 -23.21 7.69 9.77
C ALA A 27 -22.81 6.20 9.75
N LEU A 28 -23.79 5.30 9.72
CA LEU A 28 -23.56 3.85 9.59
C LEU A 28 -23.06 3.44 8.20
N SER A 29 -23.41 4.19 7.15
CA SER A 29 -22.89 3.97 5.79
C SER A 29 -21.43 4.40 5.69
N HIS A 30 -21.01 5.44 6.43
CA HIS A 30 -19.62 5.91 6.44
C HIS A 30 -18.68 4.88 7.06
N THR A 31 -19.14 4.15 8.09
CA THR A 31 -18.34 3.07 8.72
C THR A 31 -18.27 1.82 7.87
N ARG A 32 -19.20 1.59 6.93
CA ARG A 32 -19.20 0.39 6.07
C ARG A 32 -18.35 0.54 4.81
N LYS A 33 -17.92 1.76 4.49
CA LYS A 33 -17.18 2.05 3.24
C LYS A 33 -15.68 1.79 3.35
N GLU A 34 -15.14 1.71 4.57
CA GLU A 34 -13.72 1.43 4.81
C GLU A 34 -13.39 -0.08 4.63
N GLU A 35 -14.32 -0.99 4.93
CA GLU A 35 -14.09 -2.45 4.83
C GLU A 35 -14.24 -3.02 3.40
N GLU A 36 -14.97 -2.35 2.50
CA GLU A 36 -15.14 -2.79 1.11
C GLU A 36 -13.96 -2.35 0.20
N GLU A 37 -13.29 -1.23 0.50
CA GLU A 37 -12.08 -0.79 -0.22
C GLU A 37 -10.85 -1.68 0.08
N GLU A 38 -10.69 -2.16 1.32
CA GLU A 38 -9.55 -3.00 1.71
C GLU A 38 -9.63 -4.43 1.14
N LYS A 39 -10.83 -4.93 0.84
CA LYS A 39 -11.04 -6.29 0.30
C LYS A 39 -10.89 -6.39 -1.22
N GLN A 40 -10.94 -5.26 -1.93
CA GLN A 40 -10.81 -5.22 -3.39
C GLN A 40 -9.36 -4.99 -3.86
N VAL A 41 -8.39 -4.88 -2.94
CA VAL A 41 -6.94 -4.86 -3.23
C VAL A 41 -6.33 -6.27 -3.11
N ALA A 42 -7.03 -7.28 -3.63
CA ALA A 42 -6.41 -8.54 -4.01
C ALA A 42 -6.04 -8.44 -5.50
N GLU A 43 -5.14 -7.52 -5.82
CA GLU A 43 -4.75 -7.24 -7.21
C GLU A 43 -3.97 -8.41 -7.81
N ASP A 44 -4.19 -8.62 -9.11
CA ASP A 44 -3.51 -9.59 -9.97
C ASP A 44 -2.03 -9.18 -10.12
N TYR A 45 -1.17 -9.67 -9.22
CA TYR A 45 0.27 -9.41 -9.30
C TYR A 45 0.88 -10.19 -10.47
N GLN A 46 1.29 -9.47 -11.51
CA GLN A 46 2.07 -10.07 -12.59
C GLN A 46 3.51 -10.32 -12.12
N VAL A 47 3.83 -11.58 -11.77
CA VAL A 47 5.19 -12.00 -11.45
C VAL A 47 6.05 -11.95 -12.71
N THR A 48 6.98 -10.99 -12.77
CA THR A 48 7.93 -10.87 -13.88
C THR A 48 9.28 -11.49 -13.52
N HIS A 49 10.12 -11.76 -14.53
CA HIS A 49 11.51 -12.22 -14.35
C HIS A 49 12.47 -11.07 -13.99
N ARG A 50 11.96 -9.91 -13.58
CA ARG A 50 12.76 -8.74 -13.21
C ARG A 50 12.82 -8.63 -11.70
N VAL A 51 14.02 -8.42 -11.19
CA VAL A 51 14.30 -8.19 -9.78
C VAL A 51 14.94 -6.81 -9.64
N PHE A 52 14.59 -6.09 -8.57
CA PHE A 52 15.13 -4.78 -8.24
C PHE A 52 15.84 -4.86 -6.88
N LEU A 53 16.97 -4.16 -6.78
CA LEU A 53 17.67 -3.95 -5.52
C LEU A 53 17.34 -2.54 -5.05
N ASP A 54 16.55 -2.44 -3.99
CA ASP A 54 16.15 -1.15 -3.45
C ASP A 54 17.28 -0.52 -2.64
N ILE A 55 17.56 0.75 -2.93
CA ILE A 55 18.51 1.58 -2.20
C ILE A 55 17.70 2.68 -1.52
N ASP A 56 17.51 2.53 -0.21
CA ASP A 56 16.79 3.53 0.58
C ASP A 56 17.71 4.75 0.81
N ILE A 57 17.45 5.84 0.09
CA ILE A 57 18.00 7.17 0.41
C ILE A 57 16.92 7.90 1.21
N GLU A 58 17.17 8.13 2.50
CA GLU A 58 16.33 8.98 3.37
C GLU A 58 14.88 8.47 3.61
N GLY A 59 14.64 7.17 3.49
CA GLY A 59 13.39 6.54 3.93
C GLY A 59 12.20 6.69 2.96
N GLN A 60 12.43 7.15 1.74
CA GLN A 60 11.37 7.28 0.75
C GLN A 60 11.19 5.98 -0.05
N ARG A 61 10.33 5.09 0.45
CA ARG A 61 9.84 3.93 -0.31
C ARG A 61 8.67 4.35 -1.17
N LEU A 62 8.87 4.45 -2.48
CA LEU A 62 7.78 4.61 -3.43
C LEU A 62 7.70 3.33 -4.29
N GLY A 63 6.78 2.45 -3.95
CA GLY A 63 6.46 1.31 -4.81
C GLY A 63 5.68 0.21 -4.10
N GLU A 64 4.77 -0.42 -4.85
CA GLU A 64 4.11 -1.67 -4.51
C GLU A 64 4.94 -2.83 -5.07
N HIS A 65 6.04 -3.15 -4.40
CA HIS A 65 6.92 -4.25 -4.80
C HIS A 65 6.99 -5.26 -3.65
N VAL A 66 6.94 -6.54 -3.97
CA VAL A 66 7.11 -7.60 -2.97
C VAL A 66 8.58 -7.71 -2.61
N VAL A 67 8.90 -7.62 -1.32
CA VAL A 67 10.26 -7.77 -0.80
C VAL A 67 10.55 -9.25 -0.54
N PHE A 68 11.56 -9.80 -1.21
CA PHE A 68 11.90 -11.23 -1.13
C PHE A 68 13.15 -11.55 -0.29
N GLY A 69 13.94 -10.54 0.09
CA GLY A 69 15.19 -10.75 0.82
C GLY A 69 15.94 -9.45 1.11
N LYS A 70 17.17 -9.60 1.62
CA LYS A 70 18.10 -8.49 1.88
C LYS A 70 19.50 -8.83 1.38
N VAL A 71 20.25 -7.83 0.97
CA VAL A 71 21.68 -7.96 0.64
C VAL A 71 22.46 -8.18 1.93
N ILE A 72 23.24 -9.26 2.01
CA ILE A 72 24.07 -9.60 3.18
C ILE A 72 25.54 -9.19 3.00
N GLN A 73 26.04 -9.17 1.77
CA GLN A 73 27.40 -8.80 1.40
C GLN A 73 27.38 -8.05 0.05
N GLY A 74 28.39 -7.20 -0.19
CA GLY A 74 28.56 -6.51 -1.48
C GLY A 74 27.67 -5.27 -1.69
N MET A 75 27.14 -4.68 -0.62
CA MET A 75 26.28 -3.48 -0.73
C MET A 75 27.06 -2.25 -1.24
N ASP A 76 28.35 -2.18 -0.96
CA ASP A 76 29.30 -1.22 -1.52
C ASP A 76 29.33 -1.26 -3.06
N ASN A 77 29.29 -2.45 -3.66
CA ASN A 77 29.18 -2.60 -5.11
C ASN A 77 27.85 -2.07 -5.64
N VAL A 78 26.75 -2.30 -4.93
CA VAL A 78 25.42 -1.78 -5.30
C VAL A 78 25.42 -0.25 -5.29
N PHE A 79 25.97 0.37 -4.25
CA PHE A 79 26.14 1.83 -4.19
C PHE A 79 27.07 2.35 -5.29
N ALA A 80 28.17 1.64 -5.59
CA ALA A 80 29.07 2.01 -6.68
C ALA A 80 28.39 1.96 -8.05
N ILE A 81 27.49 0.99 -8.28
CA ILE A 81 26.68 0.88 -9.49
C ILE A 81 25.70 2.05 -9.58
N GLU A 82 24.99 2.37 -8.50
CA GLU A 82 24.05 3.49 -8.45
C GLU A 82 24.75 4.83 -8.70
N GLY A 83 25.83 5.14 -7.98
CA GLY A 83 26.59 6.38 -8.20
C GLY A 83 27.31 6.44 -9.54
N GLY A 84 27.81 5.29 -10.04
CA GLY A 84 28.63 5.21 -11.25
C GLY A 84 27.84 5.15 -12.56
N ALA A 85 26.64 4.57 -12.54
CA ALA A 85 25.80 4.35 -13.73
C ALA A 85 24.35 4.86 -13.58
N GLY A 86 23.86 5.08 -12.36
CA GLY A 86 22.50 5.53 -12.09
C GLY A 86 22.20 6.95 -12.59
N THR A 87 20.92 7.22 -12.78
CA THR A 87 20.40 8.54 -13.14
C THR A 87 19.02 8.77 -12.54
N TYR A 88 18.65 10.04 -12.39
CA TYR A 88 17.32 10.42 -11.93
C TYR A 88 16.18 10.00 -12.88
N SER A 89 16.45 9.81 -14.17
CA SER A 89 15.43 9.36 -15.13
C SER A 89 15.23 7.84 -15.14
N GLY A 90 15.99 7.09 -14.33
CA GLY A 90 15.99 5.63 -14.31
C GLY A 90 16.72 4.97 -15.49
N LYS A 91 17.13 5.74 -16.52
CA LYS A 91 17.92 5.21 -17.64
C LYS A 91 19.41 5.24 -17.29
N PRO A 92 20.12 4.11 -17.25
CA PRO A 92 21.52 4.10 -16.83
C PRO A 92 22.43 4.81 -17.86
N ARG A 93 23.44 5.53 -17.37
CA ARG A 93 24.48 6.20 -18.18
C ARG A 93 25.45 5.22 -18.82
N LYS A 94 25.68 4.08 -18.17
CA LYS A 94 26.60 3.03 -18.59
C LYS A 94 25.90 1.69 -18.53
N LYS A 95 26.27 0.78 -19.43
CA LYS A 95 25.76 -0.59 -19.40
C LYS A 95 26.38 -1.33 -18.22
N VAL A 96 25.53 -1.87 -17.35
CA VAL A 96 25.91 -2.74 -16.24
C VAL A 96 25.29 -4.12 -16.52
N VAL A 97 26.11 -5.16 -16.47
CA VAL A 97 25.70 -6.54 -16.83
C VAL A 97 26.13 -7.46 -15.71
N ILE A 98 25.24 -8.36 -15.29
CA ILE A 98 25.54 -9.44 -14.36
C ILE A 98 26.39 -10.46 -15.12
N ALA A 99 27.65 -10.64 -14.71
CA ALA A 99 28.56 -11.56 -15.37
C ALA A 99 28.29 -13.02 -15.01
N ASP A 100 27.89 -13.27 -13.76
CA ASP A 100 27.56 -14.60 -13.24
C ASP A 100 26.55 -14.49 -12.09
N SER A 101 25.78 -15.55 -11.84
CA SER A 101 24.78 -15.63 -10.77
C SER A 101 24.49 -17.07 -10.39
N GLY A 102 24.26 -17.33 -9.10
CA GLY A 102 23.93 -18.67 -8.61
C GLY A 102 23.48 -18.67 -7.15
N GLU A 103 23.39 -19.86 -6.56
CA GLU A 103 23.07 -20.04 -5.15
C GLU A 103 24.33 -20.31 -4.33
N ILE A 104 24.43 -19.66 -3.16
CA ILE A 104 25.51 -19.88 -2.20
C ILE A 104 24.95 -20.67 -1.01
N PRO A 105 25.54 -21.83 -0.66
CA PRO A 105 25.16 -22.58 0.54
C PRO A 105 25.23 -21.71 1.80
N LYS A 106 24.26 -21.88 2.70
CA LYS A 106 24.10 -21.03 3.88
C LYS A 106 25.30 -21.06 4.83
N ASP A 107 26.02 -22.17 4.85
CA ASP A 107 27.26 -22.37 5.59
C ASP A 107 28.39 -21.41 5.16
N LYS A 108 28.32 -20.85 3.95
CA LYS A 108 29.37 -20.00 3.36
C LYS A 108 29.03 -18.52 3.29
N TRP A 109 27.91 -18.10 3.89
CA TRP A 109 27.43 -16.71 3.76
C TRP A 109 28.29 -15.67 4.48
N ASP A 110 29.15 -16.10 5.39
CA ASP A 110 30.06 -15.24 6.17
C ASP A 110 31.54 -15.46 5.77
N GLU A 111 31.79 -16.23 4.71
CA GLU A 111 33.13 -16.39 4.13
C GLU A 111 33.41 -15.17 3.22
N GLU A 112 34.56 -14.50 3.43
CA GLU A 112 35.03 -13.37 2.61
C GLU A 112 35.92 -13.81 1.43
#